data_AF-A0A919F7N1-F1
#
_entry.id   AF-A0A919F7N1-F1
#
_cell.length_a   1.000
_cell.length_b   1.000
_cell.length_c   1.000
_cell.angle_alpha   90.00
_cell.angle_beta   90.00
_cell.angle_gamma   90.00
#
_symmetry.space_group_name_H-M   'P 1'
#
loop_
_entity.id
_entity.type
_entity.pdbx_description
1 polymer ?
#
loop_
_entity_poly.entity_id
_entity_poly.type
_entity_poly.pdbx_seq_one_letter_code
_entity_poly.pdbx_strand_id
1 'polypeptide(L)'
;MANEIDEQQLVGNIWQHVIRVVNKLIETHDTYGFGKFSEGMNPRLDIVVRAFTVVDALLKALSESGQLDPDEYRQAINSRQCIYHTKQLALALEADNEEEYQRLIDLLTKQAPV
;
A
#
# COMPACT_ATOMS: atom_id res chain seq x y z
N MET A 1 29.71 -17.17 -1.61
CA MET A 1 29.11 -15.99 -0.93
C MET A 1 28.07 -15.40 -1.86
N ALA A 2 26.90 -16.03 -1.91
CA ALA A 2 25.77 -15.58 -2.72
C ALA A 2 24.54 -15.82 -1.84
N ASN A 3 24.22 -14.85 -0.99
CA ASN A 3 22.99 -14.84 -0.19
C ASN A 3 22.71 -13.49 0.50
N GLU A 4 23.51 -12.45 0.24
CA GLU A 4 23.08 -11.06 0.42
C GLU A 4 22.29 -10.66 -0.83
N ILE A 5 21.08 -11.19 -1.02
CA ILE A 5 20.09 -10.41 -1.77
C ILE A 5 19.72 -9.25 -0.85
N ASP A 6 20.63 -8.28 -0.85
CA ASP A 6 20.54 -6.87 -0.53
C ASP A 6 19.26 -6.47 0.26
N GLU A 7 19.27 -6.75 1.57
CA GLU A 7 18.20 -6.29 2.48
C GLU A 7 18.01 -4.77 2.39
N GLN A 8 19.07 -4.03 2.03
CA GLN A 8 19.02 -2.57 1.84
C GLN A 8 18.21 -2.19 0.58
N GLN A 9 18.28 -2.98 -0.49
CA GLN A 9 17.41 -2.79 -1.65
C GLN A 9 15.98 -3.29 -1.43
N LEU A 10 15.76 -4.19 -0.47
CA LEU A 10 14.44 -4.80 -0.24
C LEU A 10 13.39 -3.76 0.16
N VAL A 11 13.70 -2.89 1.14
CA VAL A 11 12.75 -1.87 1.62
C VAL A 11 12.41 -0.87 0.51
N GLY A 12 13.43 -0.41 -0.23
CA GLY A 12 13.24 0.45 -1.40
C GLY A 12 12.37 -0.19 -2.47
N ASN A 13 12.60 -1.46 -2.78
CA ASN A 13 11.78 -2.22 -3.73
C ASN A 13 10.34 -2.37 -3.25
N ILE A 14 10.12 -2.65 -1.97
CA ILE A 14 8.77 -2.73 -1.38
C ILE A 14 8.07 -1.37 -1.49
N TRP A 15 8.75 -0.28 -1.12
CA TRP A 15 8.19 1.06 -1.21
C TRP A 15 7.73 1.41 -2.62
N GLN A 16 8.57 1.14 -3.64
CA GLN A 16 8.21 1.36 -5.04
C GLN A 16 6.98 0.54 -5.47
N HIS A 17 6.87 -0.71 -5.01
CA HIS A 17 5.70 -1.53 -5.31
C HIS A 17 4.44 -1.02 -4.61
N VAL A 18 4.54 -0.59 -3.35
CA VAL A 18 3.42 -0.01 -2.61
C VAL A 18 2.92 1.25 -3.31
N ILE A 19 3.81 2.17 -3.70
CA ILE A 19 3.44 3.38 -4.44
C ILE A 19 2.75 3.06 -5.77
N ARG A 20 3.26 2.09 -6.54
CA ARG A 20 2.59 1.67 -7.80
C ARG A 20 1.16 1.19 -7.57
N VAL A 21 0.93 0.42 -6.51
CA VAL A 21 -0.42 -0.02 -6.15
C VAL A 21 -1.28 1.18 -5.74
N VAL A 22 -0.76 2.09 -4.92
CA VAL A 22 -1.49 3.30 -4.51
C VAL A 22 -1.89 4.14 -5.72
N ASN A 23 -0.96 4.38 -6.65
CA ASN A 23 -1.25 5.10 -7.89
C ASN A 23 -2.33 4.39 -8.70
N LYS A 24 -2.30 3.05 -8.78
CA LYS A 24 -3.35 2.29 -9.46
C LYS A 24 -4.72 2.43 -8.78
N LEU A 25 -4.78 2.51 -7.45
CA LEU A 25 -6.03 2.75 -6.72
C LEU A 25 -6.58 4.14 -7.04
N ILE A 26 -5.74 5.16 -7.08
CA ILE A 26 -6.12 6.54 -7.41
C ILE A 26 -6.61 6.62 -8.86
N GLU A 27 -5.87 6.06 -9.82
CA GLU A 27 -6.30 6.00 -11.23
C GLU A 27 -7.65 5.28 -11.39
N THR A 28 -7.86 4.22 -10.62
CA THR A 28 -9.12 3.45 -10.64
C THR A 28 -10.26 4.28 -10.05
N HIS A 29 -10.01 5.02 -8.97
CA HIS A 29 -10.95 5.97 -8.42
C HIS A 29 -11.33 7.04 -9.47
N ASP A 30 -10.33 7.67 -10.10
CA ASP A 30 -10.55 8.75 -11.08
C ASP A 30 -11.36 8.28 -12.29
N THR A 31 -11.21 7.01 -12.68
CA THR A 31 -11.88 6.44 -13.86
C THR A 31 -13.27 5.90 -13.55
N TYR A 32 -13.44 5.22 -12.42
CA TYR A 32 -14.65 4.42 -12.13
C TYR A 32 -15.49 4.99 -10.98
N GLY A 33 -14.87 5.74 -10.06
CA GLY A 33 -15.51 6.19 -8.83
C GLY A 33 -15.88 5.05 -7.87
N PHE A 34 -16.59 5.37 -6.79
CA PHE A 34 -16.95 4.44 -5.72
C PHE A 34 -17.75 3.23 -6.21
N GLY A 35 -18.91 3.46 -6.83
CA GLY A 35 -19.85 2.40 -7.19
C GLY A 35 -19.35 1.39 -8.24
N LYS A 36 -18.29 1.71 -8.98
CA LYS A 36 -17.68 0.83 -9.99
C LYS A 36 -16.21 0.54 -9.75
N PHE A 37 -15.68 0.88 -8.57
CA PHE A 37 -14.25 0.75 -8.28
C PHE A 37 -13.73 -0.67 -8.54
N SER A 38 -14.49 -1.67 -8.11
CA SER A 38 -14.17 -3.09 -8.28
C SER A 38 -14.07 -3.53 -9.75
N GLU A 39 -14.74 -2.84 -10.68
CA GLU A 39 -14.66 -3.14 -12.12
C GLU A 39 -13.33 -2.70 -12.74
N GLY A 40 -12.69 -1.67 -12.17
CA GLY A 40 -11.42 -1.14 -12.66
C GLY A 40 -10.17 -1.79 -12.05
N MET A 41 -10.34 -2.58 -10.99
CA MET A 41 -9.23 -3.22 -10.28
C MET A 41 -8.81 -4.54 -10.93
N ASN A 42 -7.56 -4.57 -11.42
CA ASN A 42 -6.88 -5.78 -11.85
C ASN A 42 -5.41 -5.74 -11.39
N PRO A 43 -4.96 -6.61 -10.46
CA PRO A 43 -5.74 -7.64 -9.77
C PRO A 43 -6.83 -7.06 -8.86
N ARG A 44 -7.79 -7.91 -8.46
CA ARG A 44 -8.86 -7.51 -7.53
C ARG A 44 -8.29 -6.99 -6.21
N LEU A 45 -8.99 -6.05 -5.59
CA LEU A 45 -8.55 -5.40 -4.35
C LEU A 45 -8.33 -6.38 -3.18
N ASP A 46 -9.14 -7.43 -3.08
CA ASP A 46 -8.98 -8.46 -2.04
C ASP A 46 -7.68 -9.28 -2.20
N ILE A 47 -7.23 -9.50 -3.44
CA ILE A 47 -5.94 -10.13 -3.73
C ILE A 47 -4.80 -9.19 -3.30
N VAL A 48 -4.91 -7.90 -3.61
CA VAL A 48 -3.96 -6.87 -3.18
C VAL A 48 -3.84 -6.83 -1.66
N VAL A 49 -4.97 -6.81 -0.94
CA VAL A 49 -5.02 -6.78 0.53
C VAL A 49 -4.36 -8.01 1.15
N ARG A 50 -4.54 -9.19 0.58
CA ARG A 50 -3.88 -10.42 1.05
C ARG A 50 -2.35 -10.34 0.90
N ALA A 51 -1.87 -9.91 -0.27
CA ALA A 51 -0.44 -9.71 -0.49
C ALA A 51 0.14 -8.66 0.49
N PHE A 52 -0.57 -7.56 0.68
CA PHE A 52 -0.19 -6.49 1.59
C PHE A 52 -0.19 -6.90 3.07
N THR A 53 -0.94 -7.93 3.45
CA THR A 53 -0.87 -8.48 4.81
C THR A 53 0.48 -9.12 5.09
N VAL A 54 1.04 -9.84 4.12
CA VAL A 54 2.38 -10.44 4.23
C VAL A 54 3.46 -9.35 4.22
N VAL A 55 3.35 -8.38 3.31
CA VAL A 55 4.31 -7.27 3.20
C VAL A 55 4.35 -6.43 4.47
N ASP A 56 3.21 -6.09 5.06
CA ASP A 56 3.13 -5.32 6.31
C ASP A 56 3.78 -6.07 7.49
N ALA A 57 3.59 -7.39 7.58
CA ALA A 57 4.25 -8.21 8.60
C ALA A 57 5.79 -8.21 8.42
N LEU A 58 6.28 -8.32 7.18
CA LEU A 58 7.70 -8.23 6.87
C LEU A 58 8.28 -6.85 7.21
N LEU A 59 7.63 -5.78 6.77
CA LEU A 59 8.07 -4.41 7.06
C LEU A 59 8.08 -4.10 8.55
N LYS A 60 7.11 -4.64 9.31
CA LYS A 60 7.10 -4.55 10.77
C LYS A 60 8.34 -5.22 11.37
N ALA A 61 8.63 -6.46 10.99
CA ALA A 61 9.79 -7.19 11.48
C ALA A 61 11.11 -6.47 11.14
N LEU A 62 11.25 -5.96 9.92
CA LEU A 62 12.42 -5.17 9.50
C LEU A 62 12.55 -3.89 10.31
N SER A 63 11.46 -3.16 10.52
CA SER A 63 11.46 -1.90 11.31
C SER A 63 11.83 -2.14 12.78
N GLU A 64 11.43 -3.28 13.34
CA GLU A 64 11.69 -3.66 14.74
C GLU A 64 13.09 -4.27 14.93
N SER A 65 13.78 -4.65 13.86
CA SER A 65 15.14 -5.23 13.92
C SER A 65 16.22 -4.25 14.39
N GLY A 66 15.99 -2.94 14.19
CA GLY A 66 16.99 -1.89 14.44
C GLY A 66 18.13 -1.84 13.40
N GLN A 67 18.01 -2.57 12.29
CA GLN A 67 19.05 -2.66 11.25
C GLN A 67 18.84 -1.69 10.08
N LEU A 68 17.65 -1.10 9.97
CA LEU A 68 17.33 -0.14 8.91
C LEU A 68 18.01 1.20 9.15
N ASP A 69 18.55 1.79 8.09
CA ASP A 69 18.99 3.17 8.13
C ASP A 69 17.78 4.13 8.25
N PRO A 70 18.00 5.43 8.54
CA PRO A 70 16.90 6.38 8.71
C PRO A 70 15.99 6.53 7.49
N ASP A 71 16.51 6.39 6.25
CA ASP A 71 15.70 6.50 5.05
C ASP A 71 14.87 5.24 4.81
N GLU A 72 15.49 4.07 4.97
CA GLU A 72 14.81 2.78 4.91
C GLU A 72 13.70 2.68 5.97
N TYR A 73 13.99 3.10 7.20
CA TYR A 73 13.00 3.14 8.27
C TYR A 73 11.80 4.02 7.89
N ARG A 74 12.05 5.21 7.34
CA ARG A 74 11.00 6.11 6.85
C ARG A 74 10.18 5.47 5.72
N GLN A 75 10.82 4.84 4.75
CA GLN A 75 10.15 4.14 3.66
C GLN A 75 9.31 2.96 4.16
N ALA A 76 9.80 2.21 5.15
CA ALA A 76 9.07 1.12 5.77
C ALA A 76 7.80 1.61 6.48
N ILE A 77 7.91 2.68 7.29
CA ILE A 77 6.77 3.28 7.98
C ILE A 77 5.74 3.82 6.98
N ASN A 78 6.17 4.56 5.95
CA ASN A 78 5.27 5.09 4.92
C ASN A 78 4.57 3.95 4.15
N SER A 79 5.31 2.91 3.77
CA SER A 79 4.75 1.73 3.11
C SER A 79 3.64 1.09 3.94
N ARG A 80 3.88 0.92 5.25
CA ARG A 80 2.89 0.33 6.17
C ARG A 80 1.65 1.21 6.31
N GLN A 81 1.80 2.53 6.28
CA GLN A 81 0.67 3.46 6.33
C GLN A 81 -0.19 3.37 5.05
N CYS A 82 0.42 3.37 3.86
CA CYS A 82 -0.27 3.14 2.59
C CYS A 82 -1.02 1.80 2.58
N ILE A 83 -0.37 0.74 3.07
CA ILE A 83 -0.97 -0.60 3.18
C ILE A 83 -2.18 -0.56 4.11
N TYR A 84 -2.07 0.09 5.27
CA TYR A 84 -3.17 0.24 6.21
C TYR A 84 -4.38 0.93 5.56
N HIS A 85 -4.16 2.07 4.89
CA HIS A 85 -5.25 2.78 4.19
C HIS A 85 -5.86 1.94 3.06
N THR A 86 -5.05 1.18 2.33
CA THR A 86 -5.53 0.25 1.29
C THR A 86 -6.44 -0.85 1.89
N LYS A 87 -6.08 -1.39 3.05
CA LYS A 87 -6.91 -2.37 3.78
C LYS A 87 -8.23 -1.74 4.24
N GLN A 88 -8.20 -0.51 4.76
CA GLN A 88 -9.42 0.21 5.14
C GLN A 88 -10.29 0.53 3.93
N LEU A 89 -9.69 0.85 2.77
CA LEU A 89 -10.42 1.15 1.54
C LEU A 89 -11.26 -0.05 1.09
N ALA A 90 -10.69 -1.25 1.19
CA ALA A 90 -11.41 -2.48 0.90
C ALA A 90 -12.60 -2.70 1.84
N LEU A 91 -12.45 -2.41 3.14
CA LEU A 91 -13.54 -2.51 4.12
C LEU A 91 -14.64 -1.47 3.86
N ALA A 92 -14.28 -0.24 3.48
CA ALA A 92 -15.24 0.80 3.15
C ALA A 92 -16.08 0.43 1.92
N LEU A 93 -15.45 -0.15 0.89
CA LEU A 93 -16.13 -0.67 -0.30
C LEU A 93 -17.06 -1.84 0.04
N GLU A 94 -16.63 -2.77 0.89
CA GLU A 94 -17.46 -3.90 1.34
C GLU A 94 -18.66 -3.45 2.18
N ALA A 95 -18.48 -2.40 2.98
CA ALA A 95 -19.53 -1.83 3.84
C ALA A 95 -20.43 -0.81 3.12
N ASP A 96 -20.25 -0.59 1.82
CA ASP A 96 -20.93 0.46 1.03
C ASP A 96 -20.83 1.86 1.67
N ASN A 97 -19.68 2.16 2.28
CA ASN A 97 -19.44 3.42 2.99
C ASN A 97 -18.63 4.40 2.12
N GLU A 98 -19.34 5.17 1.30
CA GLU A 98 -18.73 6.12 0.35
C GLU A 98 -17.94 7.23 1.05
N GLU A 99 -18.41 7.75 2.20
CA GLU A 99 -17.72 8.83 2.93
C GLU A 99 -16.32 8.37 3.38
N GLU A 100 -16.25 7.19 3.98
CA GLU A 100 -14.98 6.62 4.44
C GLU A 100 -14.08 6.25 3.25
N TYR A 101 -14.66 5.72 2.17
CA TYR A 101 -13.92 5.48 0.93
C TYR A 101 -13.26 6.76 0.41
N GLN A 102 -13.99 7.87 0.32
CA GLN A 102 -13.45 9.13 -0.19
C GLN A 102 -12.34 9.68 0.70
N ARG A 103 -12.56 9.63 2.02
CA ARG A 103 -11.54 10.01 3.00
C ARG A 103 -10.25 9.21 2.83
N LEU A 104 -10.35 7.92 2.52
CA LEU A 104 -9.20 7.04 2.32
C LEU A 104 -8.49 7.28 0.98
N ILE A 105 -9.23 7.56 -0.10
CA ILE A 105 -8.64 7.99 -1.37
C ILE A 105 -7.85 9.29 -1.17
N ASP A 106 -8.42 10.29 -0.49
CA ASP A 106 -7.72 11.54 -0.19
C ASP A 106 -6.43 11.33 0.60
N LEU A 107 -6.44 10.40 1.57
CA LEU A 107 -5.25 10.05 2.34
C LEU A 107 -4.19 9.36 1.48
N LEU A 108 -4.60 8.45 0.61
CA LEU A 108 -3.70 7.75 -0.32
C LEU A 108 -3.07 8.72 -1.32
N THR A 109 -3.84 9.66 -1.86
CA THR A 109 -3.37 10.70 -2.79
C THR A 109 -2.32 11.61 -2.16
N LYS A 110 -2.46 11.94 -0.87
CA LYS A 110 -1.47 12.76 -0.15
C LYS A 110 -0.14 12.03 0.10
N GLN A 111 -0.11 10.70 -0.03
CA GLN A 111 1.07 9.87 0.21
C GLN A 111 1.79 9.44 -1.05
N ALA A 112 1.13 9.50 -2.20
CA ALA A 112 1.76 9.30 -3.50
C ALA A 112 2.53 10.56 -3.91
N PRO A 113 3.87 10.55 -4.00
CA PRO A 113 4.59 11.58 -4.71
C PRO A 113 4.29 11.40 -6.21
N VAL A 114 3.64 12.38 -6.82
CA VAL A 114 3.49 12.45 -8.29
C VAL A 114 4.86 12.58 -8.94
#